data_AF-A0A924IRX1-F1
#
_entry.id   AF-A0A924IRX1-F1
#
_cell.length_a   1.000
_cell.length_b   1.000
_cell.length_c   1.000
_cell.angle_alpha   90.00
_cell.angle_beta   90.00
_cell.angle_gamma   90.00
#
_symmetry.space_group_name_H-M   'P 1'
#
loop_
_entity.id
_entity.type
_entity.pdbx_description
1 polymer ?
#
loop_
_entity_poly.entity_id
_entity_poly.type
_entity_poly.pdbx_seq_one_letter_code
_entity_poly.pdbx_strand_id
1 'polypeptide(L)'
;MHIQPAQQPLLLPTDLAQRFTQVRAQTERLAAPLSAEDCQLQSMPDASPTKWHLAHLTWFFETFVLEPNETHFKPFDASFRVLYNS
;
A
#
# COMPACT_ATOMS: atom_id res chain seq x y z
N MET A 1 -0.58 32.20 -10.21
CA MET A 1 0.13 31.48 -9.12
C MET A 1 0.96 30.39 -9.78
N HIS A 2 2.26 30.62 -9.97
CA HIS A 2 3.17 29.68 -10.63
C HIS A 2 3.76 28.78 -9.52
N ILE A 3 3.31 27.53 -9.43
CA ILE A 3 3.88 26.56 -8.48
C ILE A 3 5.09 25.94 -9.18
N GLN A 4 6.30 26.31 -8.74
CA GLN A 4 7.50 25.61 -9.19
C GLN A 4 7.44 24.16 -8.68
N PRO A 5 7.64 23.15 -9.53
CA PRO A 5 7.73 21.77 -9.06
C PRO A 5 8.95 21.66 -8.13
N ALA A 6 8.73 21.14 -6.93
CA ALA A 6 9.83 20.82 -6.02
C ALA A 6 10.79 19.85 -6.74
N GLN A 7 12.06 20.23 -6.85
CA GLN A 7 13.11 19.34 -7.34
C GLN A 7 13.22 18.16 -6.36
N GLN A 8 12.63 17.02 -6.73
CA GLN A 8 12.79 15.80 -5.97
C GLN A 8 14.21 15.26 -6.23
N PRO A 9 15.02 15.02 -5.20
CA PRO A 9 16.34 14.44 -5.39
C PRO A 9 16.20 13.06 -6.05
N LEU A 10 17.11 12.75 -6.98
CA LEU A 10 17.24 11.42 -7.55
C LEU A 10 17.66 10.47 -6.41
N LEU A 11 16.73 9.59 -6.00
CA LEU A 11 17.00 8.57 -4.99
C LEU A 11 17.70 7.37 -5.65
N LEU A 12 18.73 6.84 -5.00
CA LEU A 12 19.34 5.59 -5.45
C LEU A 12 18.39 4.42 -5.17
N PRO A 13 18.52 3.28 -5.88
CA PRO A 13 17.66 2.11 -5.64
C PRO A 13 17.63 1.66 -4.17
N THR A 14 18.77 1.70 -3.48
CA THR A 14 18.87 1.38 -2.06
C THR A 14 18.08 2.35 -1.18
N ASP A 15 18.09 3.64 -1.51
CA ASP A 15 17.33 4.67 -0.77
C ASP A 15 15.82 4.44 -0.93
N LEU A 16 15.38 4.03 -2.14
CA LEU A 16 13.99 3.70 -2.41
C LEU A 16 13.55 2.45 -1.65
N ALA A 17 14.36 1.38 -1.62
CA ALA A 17 14.05 0.16 -0.88
C ALA A 17 13.97 0.43 0.64
N GLN A 18 14.90 1.22 1.17
CA GLN A 18 14.88 1.63 2.58
C GLN A 18 13.63 2.46 2.88
N ARG A 19 13.32 3.45 2.05
CA ARG A 19 12.14 4.31 2.23
C ARG A 19 10.85 3.51 2.12
N PHE A 20 10.75 2.59 1.16
CA PHE A 20 9.62 1.68 1.04
C PHE A 20 9.42 0.88 2.33
N THR A 21 10.49 0.26 2.84
CA THR A 21 10.44 -0.53 4.08
C THR A 21 10.02 0.31 5.28
N GLN A 22 10.56 1.53 5.42
CA GLN A 22 10.20 2.45 6.50
C GLN A 22 8.72 2.87 6.45
N VAL A 23 8.21 3.17 5.25
CA VAL A 23 6.79 3.55 5.08
C VAL A 23 5.87 2.36 5.37
N ARG A 24 6.21 1.16 4.91
CA ARG A 24 5.43 -0.07 5.21
C ARG A 24 5.42 -0.37 6.70
N ALA A 25 6.56 -0.29 7.39
CA ALA A 25 6.65 -0.48 8.83
C ALA A 25 5.82 0.56 9.61
N GLN A 26 5.74 1.80 9.12
CA GLN A 26 4.89 2.83 9.71
C GLN A 26 3.41 2.45 9.63
N THR A 27 2.94 1.91 8.50
CA THR A 27 1.57 1.40 8.37
C THR A 27 1.29 0.25 9.34
N GLU A 28 2.21 -0.71 9.45
CA GLU A 28 2.07 -1.84 10.39
C GLU A 28 2.03 -1.37 11.85
N ARG A 29 2.87 -0.38 12.22
CA ARG A 29 2.87 0.21 13.57
C ARG A 29 1.55 0.90 13.91
N LEU A 30 0.87 1.52 12.94
CA LEU A 30 -0.45 2.11 13.15
C LEU A 30 -1.53 1.06 13.39
N ALA A 31 -1.42 -0.11 12.76
CA ALA A 31 -2.35 -1.22 12.94
C ALA A 31 -2.03 -2.11 14.15
N ALA A 32 -0.78 -2.11 14.62
CA ALA A 32 -0.29 -2.96 15.71
C ALA A 32 -1.14 -2.97 17.01
N PRO A 33 -1.73 -1.86 17.50
CA PRO A 33 -2.54 -1.90 18.71
C PRO A 33 -3.97 -2.44 18.50
N LEU A 34 -4.39 -2.69 17.25
CA LEU A 34 -5.75 -3.10 16.93
C LEU A 34 -5.88 -4.62 16.95
N SER A 35 -6.97 -5.12 17.53
CA SER A 35 -7.32 -6.53 17.41
C SER A 35 -7.75 -6.88 15.98
N ALA A 36 -7.91 -8.19 15.71
CA ALA A 36 -8.46 -8.64 14.44
C ALA A 36 -9.88 -8.11 14.25
N GLU A 37 -10.68 -8.05 15.31
CA GLU A 37 -12.04 -7.54 15.34
C GLU A 37 -12.07 -6.03 15.05
N ASP A 38 -11.19 -5.25 15.67
CA ASP A 38 -11.07 -3.81 15.43
C ASP A 38 -10.73 -3.53 13.96
N CYS A 39 -9.85 -4.34 13.36
CA CYS A 39 -9.44 -4.18 11.96
C CYS A 39 -10.55 -4.45 10.94
N GLN A 40 -11.68 -5.02 11.36
CA GLN A 40 -12.83 -5.34 10.51
C GLN A 40 -13.91 -4.25 10.53
N LEU A 41 -13.82 -3.31 11.48
CA LEU A 41 -14.87 -2.34 11.74
C LEU A 41 -14.97 -1.28 10.62
N GLN A 42 -16.20 -0.96 10.24
CA GLN A 42 -16.54 0.18 9.38
C GLN A 42 -17.54 1.07 10.12
N SER A 43 -17.07 2.19 10.66
CA SER A 43 -17.89 3.08 11.51
C SER A 43 -18.87 3.93 10.71
N MET A 44 -18.53 4.26 9.47
CA MET A 44 -19.33 5.07 8.55
C MET A 44 -19.06 4.67 7.10
N PRO A 45 -19.96 4.97 6.14
CA PRO A 45 -19.80 4.56 4.75
C PRO A 45 -18.49 5.01 4.10
N ASP A 46 -17.98 6.20 4.45
CA ASP A 46 -16.74 6.76 3.88
C ASP A 46 -15.46 6.17 4.50
N ALA A 47 -15.58 5.40 5.58
CA ALA A 47 -14.43 4.76 6.24
C ALA A 47 -14.29 3.32 5.77
N SER A 48 -13.08 2.92 5.36
CA SER A 48 -12.78 1.51 5.10
C SER A 48 -12.20 0.83 6.35
N PRO A 49 -12.44 -0.47 6.57
CA PRO A 49 -11.79 -1.22 7.64
C PRO A 49 -10.25 -1.17 7.55
N THR A 50 -9.55 -1.18 8.69
CA THR A 50 -8.06 -1.17 8.69
C THR A 50 -7.49 -2.34 7.90
N LYS A 51 -8.09 -3.54 7.97
CA LYS A 51 -7.66 -4.70 7.16
C LYS A 51 -7.74 -4.42 5.66
N TRP A 52 -8.74 -3.64 5.23
CA TRP A 52 -8.92 -3.27 3.83
C TRP A 52 -7.79 -2.33 3.40
N HIS A 53 -7.41 -1.35 4.24
CA HIS A 53 -6.26 -0.50 3.95
C HIS A 53 -4.93 -1.26 3.85
N LEU A 54 -4.68 -2.22 4.75
CA LEU A 54 -3.46 -3.05 4.70
C LEU A 54 -3.37 -3.86 3.40
N ALA A 55 -4.49 -4.46 2.98
CA ALA A 55 -4.56 -5.21 1.74
C ALA A 55 -4.50 -4.29 0.51
N HIS A 56 -5.24 -3.19 0.49
CA HIS A 56 -5.29 -2.22 -0.60
C HIS A 56 -3.92 -1.62 -0.93
N LEU A 57 -3.14 -1.23 0.08
CA LEU A 57 -1.79 -0.72 -0.14
C LEU A 57 -0.87 -1.79 -0.75
N THR A 58 -1.09 -3.07 -0.42
CA THR A 58 -0.30 -4.18 -0.96
C THR A 58 -0.72 -4.49 -2.40
N TRP A 59 -2.03 -4.57 -2.65
CA TRP A 59 -2.64 -4.71 -3.97
C TRP A 59 -2.15 -3.64 -4.95
N PHE A 60 -1.96 -2.39 -4.50
CA PHE A 60 -1.43 -1.32 -5.34
C PHE A 60 -0.05 -1.65 -5.91
N PHE A 61 0.90 -2.07 -5.07
CA PHE A 61 2.24 -2.45 -5.53
C PHE A 61 2.20 -3.72 -6.39
N GLU A 62 1.38 -4.68 -6.00
CA GLU A 62 1.18 -5.91 -6.77
C GLU A 62 0.71 -5.60 -8.20
N THR A 63 -0.31 -4.77 -8.34
CA THR A 63 -0.96 -4.46 -9.63
C THR A 63 -0.13 -3.50 -10.49
N PHE A 64 0.42 -2.44 -9.90
CA PHE A 64 1.02 -1.35 -10.68
C PHE A 64 2.55 -1.43 -10.75
N VAL A 65 3.19 -2.23 -9.90
CA VAL A 65 4.66 -2.36 -9.88
C VAL A 65 5.09 -3.77 -10.22
N LEU A 66 4.57 -4.79 -9.54
CA LEU A 66 5.06 -6.17 -9.73
C LEU A 66 4.54 -6.79 -11.03
N GLU A 67 3.21 -6.81 -11.23
CA GLU A 67 2.57 -7.39 -12.43
C GLU A 67 3.18 -6.92 -13.76
N PRO A 68 3.42 -5.61 -14.00
CA PRO A 68 3.99 -5.16 -15.26
C PRO A 68 5.52 -5.34 -15.39
N ASN A 69 6.27 -5.53 -14.30
CA ASN A 69 7.75 -5.47 -14.33
C ASN A 69 8.44 -6.81 -14.00
N GLU A 70 7.75 -7.77 -13.38
CA GLU A 70 8.32 -9.07 -13.04
C GLU A 70 7.97 -10.14 -14.09
N THR A 71 8.97 -10.78 -14.69
CA THR A 71 8.83 -11.70 -15.84
C THR A 71 7.91 -12.90 -15.59
N HIS A 72 7.75 -13.31 -14.33
CA HIS A 72 6.92 -14.45 -13.93
C HIS A 72 6.01 -14.13 -12.76
N PHE A 73 5.51 -12.89 -12.73
CA PHE A 73 4.63 -12.43 -11.67
C PHE A 73 3.44 -13.39 -11.45
N LYS A 74 3.22 -13.77 -10.19
CA LYS A 74 2.07 -14.54 -9.76
C LYS A 74 1.38 -13.76 -8.64
N PRO A 75 0.07 -13.47 -8.76
CA PRO A 75 -0.64 -12.80 -7.68
C PRO A 75 -0.67 -13.69 -6.43
N PHE A 76 -0.67 -13.06 -5.26
CA PHE A 76 -0.85 -13.75 -3.99
C PHE A 76 -2.19 -14.51 -3.98
N ASP A 77 -3.26 -13.82 -4.36
CA ASP A 77 -4.59 -14.39 -4.61
C ASP A 77 -5.26 -13.59 -5.75
N ALA A 78 -5.71 -14.27 -6.80
CA ALA A 78 -6.31 -13.60 -7.95
C ALA A 78 -7.59 -12.81 -7.61
N SER A 79 -8.32 -13.19 -6.57
CA SER A 79 -9.53 -12.49 -6.12
C SER A 79 -9.22 -11.11 -5.52
N PHE A 80 -8.01 -10.91 -4.99
CA PHE A 80 -7.61 -9.66 -4.34
C PHE A 80 -7.55 -8.50 -5.32
N ARG A 81 -7.36 -8.79 -6.61
CA ARG A 81 -7.41 -7.78 -7.69
C ARG A 81 -8.74 -7.05 -7.76
N VAL A 82 -9.84 -7.72 -7.43
CA VAL A 82 -11.19 -7.15 -7.45
C VAL A 82 -11.58 -6.65 -6.06
N LEU A 83 -11.21 -7.36 -4.99
CA LEU A 83 -11.62 -7.02 -3.63
C LEU A 83 -10.98 -5.74 -3.07
N TYR A 84 -9.80 -5.39 -3.56
CA TYR A 84 -9.02 -4.27 -3.05
C TYR A 84 -8.73 -3.20 -4.10
N ASN A 85 -9.41 -3.24 -5.24
CA ASN A 85 -9.39 -2.13 -6.18
C ASN A 85 -10.21 -0.94 -5.64
N SER A 86 -9.84 0.27 -6.07
CA SER A 86 -10.56 1.52 -5.82
C SER A 86 -10.44 2.45 -7.01
#